data_AF-A0A1V5KKE8-F1
#
_entry.id   AF-A0A1V5KKE8-F1
#
_cell.length_a   1.000
_cell.length_b   1.000
_cell.length_c   1.000
_cell.angle_alpha   90.00
_cell.angle_beta   90.00
_cell.angle_gamma   90.00
#
_symmetry.space_group_name_H-M   'P 1'
#
loop_
_entity.id
_entity.type
_entity.pdbx_description
1 polymer ?
#
loop_
_entity_poly.entity_id
_entity_poly.type
_entity_poly.pdbx_seq_one_letter_code
_entity_poly.pdbx_strand_id
1 'polypeptide(L)'
;MPIDVQWAVPERVEGLEALLEALLEAVCEACFSLEGVENCGMAVRIASPDEVRELNRTMRSIDSETDVLSFPTARFRPGTTARDNLKRLKREYDPFLGYVNLGDCVISLPRAKEQAEAYGHSLERELGYLCAHSALHLMGYDHMNPGDRARMRDMEERALRLASLSRTEDFPMTDQMLFDLACEAMLRAYAPYSKFQVGACLLTRDGRTFQGCNIENASYGATICAERAAISNALTAGANHFVAVAIAGSGAQSWPCGICRQVLNEFSDDMRVICGQYGHDFEVVKLAELLPRAFGPEQLKGGSDGE
;
A
#
# COMPACT_ATOMS: atom_id res chain seq x y z
N MET A 1 -2.60 9.04 20.57
CA MET A 1 -2.52 8.67 19.15
C MET A 1 -1.18 9.20 18.65
N PRO A 2 -0.36 8.39 17.96
CA PRO A 2 1.02 8.75 17.64
C PRO A 2 1.11 9.88 16.61
N ILE A 3 -0.01 10.39 16.11
CA ILE A 3 -0.06 11.67 15.41
C ILE A 3 -1.22 12.54 15.87
N ASP A 4 -0.99 13.86 15.88
CA ASP A 4 -2.01 14.89 16.07
C ASP A 4 -2.24 15.61 14.74
N VAL A 5 -3.39 15.40 14.11
CA VAL A 5 -3.71 16.02 12.81
C VAL A 5 -4.56 17.27 13.00
N GLN A 6 -4.08 18.40 12.48
CA GLN A 6 -4.78 19.69 12.59
C GLN A 6 -5.11 20.24 11.21
N TRP A 7 -6.39 20.47 10.95
CA TRP A 7 -6.88 21.09 9.72
C TRP A 7 -7.02 22.59 9.90
N ALA A 8 -6.11 23.35 9.27
CA ALA A 8 -6.05 24.81 9.31
C ALA A 8 -6.47 25.44 7.97
N VAL A 9 -7.28 24.74 7.19
CA VAL A 9 -7.82 25.18 5.90
C VAL A 9 -9.34 25.35 5.98
N PRO A 10 -9.91 26.39 5.34
CA PRO A 10 -11.37 26.58 5.29
C PRO A 10 -12.05 25.59 4.34
N GLU A 11 -11.32 25.11 3.32
CA GLU A 11 -11.77 24.08 2.40
C GLU A 11 -11.63 22.71 3.08
N ARG A 12 -12.74 22.17 3.59
CA ARG A 12 -12.76 20.82 4.12
C ARG A 12 -12.94 19.82 2.99
N VAL A 13 -12.26 18.68 3.09
CA VAL A 13 -12.53 17.52 2.22
C VAL A 13 -13.78 16.84 2.79
N GLU A 14 -14.96 17.40 2.51
CA GLU A 14 -16.22 17.01 3.16
C GLU A 14 -16.42 15.49 3.17
N GLY A 15 -16.41 14.90 4.37
CA GLY A 15 -16.65 13.46 4.58
C GLY A 15 -15.43 12.54 4.40
N LEU A 16 -14.24 13.07 4.07
CA LEU A 16 -13.01 12.30 3.88
C LEU A 16 -11.94 12.55 4.95
N GLU A 17 -12.13 13.51 5.86
CA GLU A 17 -11.12 13.90 6.86
C GLU A 17 -10.67 12.72 7.72
N ALA A 18 -11.61 11.95 8.28
CA ALA A 18 -11.28 10.79 9.10
C ALA A 18 -10.53 9.68 8.33
N LEU A 19 -10.80 9.53 7.04
CA LEU A 19 -10.10 8.58 6.18
C LEU A 19 -8.66 9.04 5.92
N LEU A 20 -8.48 10.34 5.65
CA LEU A 20 -7.17 10.95 5.43
C LEU A 20 -6.34 10.98 6.71
N GLU A 21 -6.95 11.21 7.87
CA GLU A 21 -6.27 11.14 9.17
C GLU A 21 -5.75 9.73 9.45
N ALA A 22 -6.61 8.71 9.29
CA ALA A 22 -6.21 7.31 9.44
C ALA A 22 -5.11 6.89 8.45
N LEU A 23 -5.15 7.45 7.24
CA LEU A 23 -4.11 7.26 6.24
C LEU A 23 -2.77 7.86 6.68
N LEU A 24 -2.77 9.12 7.13
CA LEU A 24 -1.56 9.79 7.60
C LEU A 24 -0.97 9.07 8.82
N GLU A 25 -1.83 8.53 9.68
CA GLU A 25 -1.44 7.71 10.84
C GLU A 25 -0.72 6.44 10.39
N ALA A 26 -1.32 5.70 9.46
CA ALA A 26 -0.71 4.49 8.91
C ALA A 26 0.66 4.75 8.25
N VAL A 27 0.80 5.87 7.54
CA VAL A 27 2.08 6.27 6.91
C VAL A 27 3.14 6.58 7.96
N CYS A 28 2.80 7.35 9.00
CA CYS A 28 3.73 7.68 10.09
C CYS A 28 4.16 6.42 10.84
N GLU A 29 3.21 5.56 11.21
CA GLU A 29 3.51 4.28 11.88
C GLU A 29 4.42 3.40 11.02
N ALA A 30 4.18 3.32 9.71
CA ALA A 30 5.04 2.60 8.79
C ALA A 30 6.48 3.17 8.78
N CYS A 31 6.63 4.50 8.75
CA CYS A 31 7.94 5.15 8.82
C CYS A 31 8.66 4.81 10.14
N PHE A 32 7.97 4.91 11.28
CA PHE A 32 8.55 4.63 12.60
C PHE A 32 8.96 3.16 12.74
N SER A 33 8.12 2.25 12.26
CA SER A 33 8.37 0.81 12.26
C SER A 33 9.58 0.45 11.39
N LEU A 34 9.68 1.01 10.18
CA LEU A 34 10.82 0.79 9.27
C LEU A 34 12.13 1.31 9.85
N GLU A 35 12.09 2.45 10.54
CA GLU A 35 13.25 3.00 11.24
C GLU A 35 13.62 2.14 12.47
N GLY A 36 12.65 1.43 13.05
CA GLY A 36 12.82 0.61 14.25
C GLY A 36 12.78 1.46 15.52
N VAL A 37 11.96 2.51 15.53
CA VAL A 37 11.69 3.35 16.70
C VAL A 37 10.26 3.10 17.20
N GLU A 38 10.13 3.02 18.51
CA GLU A 38 8.87 2.71 19.19
C GLU A 38 8.40 3.91 20.01
N ASN A 39 7.08 3.99 20.25
CA ASN A 39 6.46 5.03 21.06
C ASN A 39 6.84 6.45 20.64
N CYS A 40 6.89 6.69 19.33
CA CYS A 40 7.18 7.97 18.72
C CYS A 40 5.93 8.56 18.08
N GLY A 41 5.90 9.87 17.94
CA GLY A 41 4.83 10.57 17.27
C GLY A 41 5.22 11.93 16.71
N MET A 42 4.35 12.51 15.89
CA MET A 42 4.55 13.82 15.27
C MET A 42 3.22 14.55 15.06
N ALA A 43 3.25 15.88 15.01
CA ALA A 43 2.07 16.65 14.62
C ALA A 43 2.03 16.80 13.09
N VAL A 44 0.84 16.68 12.50
CA VAL A 44 0.62 16.91 11.07
C VAL A 44 -0.40 18.03 10.91
N ARG A 45 0.01 19.13 10.29
CA ARG A 45 -0.84 20.29 10.07
C ARG A 45 -1.12 20.43 8.58
N ILE A 46 -2.40 20.36 8.21
CA ILE A 46 -2.86 20.63 6.86
C ILE A 46 -3.18 22.12 6.77
N ALA A 47 -2.41 22.86 5.98
CA ALA A 47 -2.36 24.31 6.02
C ALA A 47 -2.64 24.94 4.64
N SER A 48 -2.97 26.23 4.66
CA SER A 48 -3.10 27.05 3.47
C SER A 48 -1.72 27.49 2.92
N PRO A 49 -1.61 27.83 1.63
CA PRO A 49 -0.42 28.42 1.02
C PRO A 49 0.17 29.60 1.81
N ASP A 50 -0.69 30.53 2.24
CA ASP A 50 -0.28 31.72 2.98
C ASP A 50 0.31 31.37 4.35
N GLU A 51 -0.28 30.39 5.04
CA GLU A 51 0.22 29.91 6.32
C GLU A 51 1.56 29.18 6.18
N VAL A 52 1.72 28.34 5.15
CA VAL A 52 3.00 27.67 4.87
C VAL A 52 4.09 28.70 4.58
N ARG A 53 3.79 29.71 3.75
CA ARG A 53 4.73 30.81 3.47
C ARG A 53 5.09 31.60 4.72
N GLU A 54 4.11 31.90 5.58
CA GLU A 54 4.33 32.60 6.85
C GLU A 54 5.26 31.79 7.77
N LEU A 55 5.00 30.49 7.93
CA LEU A 55 5.82 29.59 8.74
C LEU A 55 7.23 29.45 8.17
N ASN A 56 7.37 29.35 6.85
CA ASN A 56 8.68 29.28 6.20
C ASN A 56 9.49 30.57 6.43
N ARG A 57 8.83 31.74 6.33
CA ARG A 57 9.46 33.03 6.56
C ARG A 57 9.86 33.21 8.02
N THR A 58 8.97 32.90 8.96
CA THR A 58 9.20 33.12 10.40
C THR A 58 10.19 32.13 10.99
N MET A 59 10.11 30.85 10.62
CA MET A 59 10.92 29.78 11.24
C MET A 59 12.22 29.49 10.48
N ARG A 60 12.25 29.69 9.16
CA ARG A 60 13.42 29.37 8.30
C ARG A 60 14.03 30.59 7.62
N SER A 61 13.45 31.78 7.78
CA SER A 61 13.88 33.01 7.07
C SER A 61 13.86 32.86 5.54
N ILE A 62 12.97 32.02 5.02
CA ILE A 62 12.77 31.78 3.58
C ILE A 62 11.36 32.25 3.22
N ASP A 63 11.25 33.30 2.41
CA ASP A 63 9.96 33.80 1.92
C ASP A 63 9.55 33.10 0.62
N SER A 64 9.25 31.80 0.71
CA SER A 64 8.75 30.99 -0.39
C SER A 64 7.62 30.10 0.08
N GLU A 65 6.65 29.87 -0.79
CA GLU A 65 5.72 28.76 -0.64
C GLU A 65 6.45 27.44 -0.93
N THR A 66 6.15 26.39 -0.17
CA THR A 66 6.62 25.02 -0.40
C THR A 66 5.45 24.05 -0.20
N ASP A 67 5.62 22.82 -0.67
CA ASP A 67 4.66 21.73 -0.52
C ASP A 67 4.61 21.19 0.90
N VAL A 68 5.77 21.01 1.54
CA VAL A 68 5.88 20.53 2.92
C VAL A 68 6.99 21.24 3.70
N LEU A 69 6.77 21.40 5.01
CA LEU A 69 7.76 21.86 5.98
C LEU A 69 7.91 20.84 7.11
N SER A 70 9.13 20.65 7.59
CA SER A 70 9.46 19.74 8.69
C SER A 70 10.22 20.48 9.78
N PHE A 71 9.73 20.40 11.01
CA PHE A 71 10.30 21.07 12.19
C PHE A 71 10.68 20.03 13.26
N PRO A 72 11.91 19.48 13.21
CA PRO A 72 12.35 18.46 14.16
C PRO A 72 12.59 19.01 15.57
N THR A 73 12.14 18.29 16.58
CA THR A 73 12.46 18.54 18.00
C THR A 73 13.90 18.13 18.32
N ALA A 74 14.34 16.98 17.81
CA ALA A 74 15.70 16.47 17.94
C ALA A 74 16.49 16.57 16.63
N ARG A 75 17.74 17.00 16.73
CA ARG A 75 18.70 16.95 15.61
C ARG A 75 19.65 15.76 15.75
N PHE A 76 19.89 15.03 14.67
CA PHE A 76 20.84 13.92 14.65
C PHE A 76 22.18 14.35 14.04
N ARG A 77 23.23 13.57 14.28
CA ARG A 77 24.51 13.82 13.63
C ARG A 77 24.39 13.46 12.15
N PRO A 78 25.06 14.20 11.24
CA PRO A 78 25.07 13.85 9.82
C PRO A 78 25.46 12.38 9.61
N GLY A 79 24.70 11.68 8.76
CA GLY A 79 24.88 10.25 8.48
C GLY A 79 24.34 9.29 9.55
N THR A 80 23.68 9.80 10.60
CA THR A 80 22.99 8.97 11.61
C THR A 80 21.51 9.32 11.68
N THR A 81 20.68 8.35 12.01
CA THR A 81 19.23 8.54 12.10
C THR A 81 18.71 8.31 13.53
N ALA A 82 17.40 8.41 13.73
CA ALA A 82 16.75 8.19 15.01
C ALA A 82 17.11 6.83 15.64
N ARG A 83 17.18 5.77 14.83
CA ARG A 83 17.53 4.42 15.30
C ARG A 83 18.93 4.31 15.90
N ASP A 84 19.86 5.09 15.40
CA ASP A 84 21.26 5.11 15.87
C ASP A 84 21.38 5.89 17.20
N ASN A 85 20.35 6.65 17.56
CA ASN A 85 20.39 7.66 18.61
C ASN A 85 19.24 7.53 19.64
N LEU A 86 18.83 6.31 19.99
CA LEU A 86 17.68 6.04 20.89
C LEU A 86 17.74 6.80 22.23
N LYS A 87 18.93 6.99 22.82
CA LYS A 87 19.09 7.75 24.08
C LYS A 87 18.73 9.23 23.93
N ARG A 88 18.97 9.80 22.74
CA ARG A 88 18.58 11.18 22.42
C ARG A 88 17.08 11.24 22.20
N LEU A 89 16.52 10.31 21.44
CA LEU A 89 15.07 10.18 21.21
C LEU A 89 14.29 10.17 22.53
N LYS A 90 14.72 9.37 23.51
CA LYS A 90 14.07 9.28 24.83
C LYS A 90 14.01 10.60 25.61
N ARG A 91 14.83 11.60 25.28
CA ARG A 91 14.79 12.93 25.92
C ARG A 91 13.66 13.80 25.39
N GLU A 92 13.17 13.51 24.20
CA GLU A 92 12.02 14.19 23.58
C GLU A 92 10.69 13.53 23.98
N TYR A 93 10.70 12.63 24.97
CA TYR A 93 9.47 12.08 25.54
C TYR A 93 8.67 13.19 26.23
N ASP A 94 7.44 13.40 25.77
CA ASP A 94 6.51 14.35 26.36
C ASP A 94 5.54 13.59 27.29
N PRO A 95 5.58 13.84 28.62
CA PRO A 95 4.69 13.18 29.57
C PRO A 95 3.20 13.49 29.38
N PHE A 96 2.86 14.62 28.77
CA PHE A 96 1.47 15.00 28.50
C PHE A 96 0.94 14.28 27.27
N LEU A 97 1.76 14.12 26.24
CA LEU A 97 1.39 13.41 25.01
C LEU A 97 1.49 11.88 25.17
N GLY A 98 2.37 11.39 26.06
CA GLY A 98 2.58 9.97 26.33
C GLY A 98 3.52 9.26 25.36
N TYR A 99 4.19 10.00 24.47
CA TYR A 99 5.11 9.47 23.46
C TYR A 99 6.28 10.43 23.22
N VAL A 100 7.27 9.95 22.45
CA VAL A 100 8.41 10.76 22.00
C VAL A 100 7.99 11.65 20.83
N ASN A 101 7.96 12.97 21.05
CA ASN A 101 7.58 13.92 20.01
C ASN A 101 8.76 14.18 19.06
N LEU A 102 8.64 13.77 17.79
CA LEU A 102 9.65 13.96 16.74
C LEU A 102 9.57 15.36 16.11
N GLY A 103 8.45 16.06 16.27
CA GLY A 103 8.23 17.42 15.77
C GLY A 103 7.03 17.55 14.85
N ASP A 104 7.04 18.60 14.04
CA ASP A 104 5.88 19.04 13.26
C ASP A 104 6.10 18.89 11.75
N CYS A 105 5.06 18.44 11.06
CA CYS A 105 4.93 18.41 9.62
C CYS A 105 3.81 19.36 9.21
N VAL A 106 4.09 20.26 8.27
CA VAL A 106 3.09 21.19 7.73
C VAL A 106 2.99 20.97 6.24
N ILE A 107 1.81 20.57 5.75
CA ILE A 107 1.55 20.23 4.35
C ILE A 107 0.57 21.25 3.76
N SER A 108 0.92 21.82 2.59
CA SER A 108 0.03 22.69 1.84
C SER A 108 -0.98 21.84 1.05
N LEU A 109 -2.26 21.87 1.42
CA LEU A 109 -3.30 21.08 0.74
C LEU A 109 -3.48 21.48 -0.74
N PRO A 110 -3.53 22.76 -1.12
CA PRO A 110 -3.65 23.14 -2.52
C PRO A 110 -2.45 22.69 -3.36
N ARG A 111 -1.22 22.75 -2.80
CA ARG A 111 -0.03 22.25 -3.51
C ARG A 111 -0.03 20.74 -3.66
N ALA A 112 -0.47 20.01 -2.62
CA ALA A 112 -0.63 18.56 -2.73
C ALA A 112 -1.65 18.19 -3.82
N LYS A 113 -2.77 18.94 -3.96
CA LYS A 113 -3.73 18.75 -5.07
C LYS A 113 -3.09 19.02 -6.43
N GLU A 114 -2.41 20.16 -6.59
CA GLU A 114 -1.71 20.52 -7.84
C GLU A 114 -0.66 19.47 -8.24
N GLN A 115 0.12 18.98 -7.27
CA GLN A 115 1.15 17.95 -7.50
C GLN A 115 0.52 16.59 -7.83
N ALA A 116 -0.53 16.18 -7.13
CA ALA A 116 -1.26 14.96 -7.42
C ALA A 116 -1.77 14.94 -8.86
N GLU A 117 -2.38 16.04 -9.33
CA GLU A 117 -2.82 16.20 -10.71
C GLU A 117 -1.65 16.21 -11.70
N ALA A 118 -0.60 17.00 -11.43
CA ALA A 118 0.56 17.13 -12.32
C ALA A 118 1.35 15.83 -12.49
N TYR A 119 1.44 15.01 -11.44
CA TYR A 119 2.14 13.73 -11.44
C TYR A 119 1.24 12.53 -11.74
N GLY A 120 -0.07 12.73 -11.90
CA GLY A 120 -1.00 11.65 -12.28
C GLY A 120 -1.30 10.65 -11.17
N HIS A 121 -1.30 11.07 -9.90
CA HIS A 121 -1.62 10.21 -8.75
C HIS A 121 -2.73 10.80 -7.88
N SER A 122 -3.24 9.98 -6.95
CA SER A 122 -4.32 10.42 -6.07
C SER A 122 -3.83 11.38 -4.98
N LEU A 123 -4.74 12.22 -4.47
CA LEU A 123 -4.44 13.16 -3.38
C LEU A 123 -4.00 12.42 -2.11
N GLU A 124 -4.62 11.28 -1.81
CA GLU A 124 -4.27 10.39 -0.70
C GLU A 124 -2.81 9.98 -0.75
N ARG A 125 -2.34 9.61 -1.94
CA ARG A 125 -0.95 9.23 -2.15
C ARG A 125 -0.02 10.41 -1.98
N GLU A 126 -0.35 11.57 -2.54
CA GLU A 126 0.52 12.75 -2.45
C GLU A 126 0.65 13.22 -1.00
N LEU A 127 -0.46 13.27 -0.26
CA LEU A 127 -0.45 13.55 1.18
C LEU A 127 0.36 12.51 1.95
N GLY A 128 0.21 11.23 1.63
CA GLY A 128 1.02 10.16 2.21
C GLY A 128 2.51 10.36 1.93
N TYR A 129 2.88 10.71 0.69
CA TYR A 129 4.27 10.93 0.30
C TYR A 129 4.89 12.11 1.06
N LEU A 130 4.20 13.27 1.08
CA LEU A 130 4.67 14.45 1.81
C LEU A 130 4.78 14.17 3.32
N CYS A 131 3.85 13.39 3.87
CA CYS A 131 3.90 12.94 5.27
C CYS A 131 5.11 12.05 5.55
N ALA A 132 5.34 11.01 4.73
CA ALA A 132 6.49 10.12 4.85
C ALA A 132 7.82 10.87 4.71
N HIS A 133 7.92 11.75 3.69
CA HIS A 133 9.07 12.60 3.45
C HIS A 133 9.41 13.44 4.68
N SER A 134 8.39 14.08 5.26
CA SER A 134 8.55 14.88 6.47
C SER A 134 8.95 14.02 7.68
N ALA A 135 8.27 12.90 7.92
CA ALA A 135 8.60 11.98 9.02
C ALA A 135 10.06 11.49 8.97
N LEU A 136 10.56 11.16 7.79
CA LEU A 136 11.95 10.75 7.59
C LEU A 136 12.92 11.90 7.88
N HIS A 137 12.61 13.12 7.46
CA HIS A 137 13.40 14.29 7.85
C HIS A 137 13.41 14.52 9.36
N LEU A 138 12.27 14.35 10.05
CA LEU A 138 12.19 14.44 11.50
C LEU A 138 13.06 13.37 12.20
N MET A 139 13.25 12.21 11.56
CA MET A 139 14.12 11.11 12.04
C MET A 139 15.58 11.21 11.59
N GLY A 140 15.97 12.31 10.92
CA GLY A 140 17.35 12.60 10.57
C GLY A 140 17.80 12.12 9.19
N TYR A 141 16.88 11.70 8.32
CA TYR A 141 17.19 11.48 6.90
C TYR A 141 17.39 12.83 6.19
N ASP A 142 18.28 12.85 5.21
CA ASP A 142 18.43 13.96 4.28
C ASP A 142 18.53 13.46 2.84
N HIS A 143 18.48 14.37 1.88
CA HIS A 143 18.59 14.06 0.45
C HIS A 143 19.60 14.97 -0.26
N MET A 144 20.58 15.48 0.52
CA MET A 144 21.57 16.47 0.07
C MET A 144 22.58 15.86 -0.91
N ASN A 145 22.87 14.57 -0.77
CA ASN A 145 23.74 13.82 -1.67
C ASN A 145 23.01 12.61 -2.30
N PRO A 146 23.55 12.01 -3.38
CA PRO A 146 22.87 10.93 -4.09
C PRO A 146 22.63 9.67 -3.26
N GLY A 147 23.53 9.33 -2.34
CA GLY A 147 23.40 8.15 -1.49
C GLY A 147 22.29 8.30 -0.46
N ASP A 148 22.27 9.44 0.23
CA ASP A 148 21.24 9.75 1.22
C ASP A 148 19.86 9.93 0.55
N ARG A 149 19.82 10.54 -0.64
CA ARG A 149 18.60 10.60 -1.46
C ARG A 149 18.07 9.22 -1.82
N ALA A 150 18.93 8.28 -2.25
CA ALA A 150 18.50 6.94 -2.60
C ALA A 150 17.97 6.17 -1.38
N ARG A 151 18.65 6.30 -0.24
CA ARG A 151 18.22 5.70 1.03
C ARG A 151 16.87 6.27 1.51
N MET A 152 16.70 7.59 1.43
CA MET A 152 15.45 8.24 1.81
C MET A 152 14.31 7.80 0.90
N ARG A 153 14.54 7.71 -0.41
CA ARG A 153 13.55 7.20 -1.38
C ARG A 153 13.11 5.76 -1.11
N ASP A 154 14.06 4.84 -0.82
CA ASP A 154 13.72 3.46 -0.43
C ASP A 154 12.80 3.43 0.79
N MET A 155 13.08 4.27 1.79
CA MET A 155 12.26 4.38 2.99
C MET A 155 10.87 4.96 2.71
N GLU A 156 10.79 6.03 1.91
CA GLU A 156 9.52 6.63 1.47
C GLU A 156 8.64 5.59 0.76
N GLU A 157 9.21 4.86 -0.21
CA GLU A 157 8.50 3.84 -0.98
C GLU A 157 8.02 2.69 -0.11
N ARG A 158 8.87 2.21 0.80
CA ARG A 158 8.51 1.14 1.74
C ARG A 158 7.41 1.58 2.71
N ALA A 159 7.46 2.82 3.21
CA ALA A 159 6.45 3.35 4.11
C ALA A 159 5.10 3.47 3.39
N LEU A 160 5.09 4.04 2.18
CA LEU A 160 3.89 4.13 1.35
C LEU A 160 3.32 2.74 1.00
N ARG A 161 4.18 1.75 0.72
CA ARG A 161 3.74 0.37 0.48
C ARG A 161 3.04 -0.22 1.72
N LEU A 162 3.65 -0.09 2.90
CA LEU A 162 3.05 -0.60 4.14
C LEU A 162 1.72 0.09 4.45
N ALA A 163 1.60 1.38 4.11
CA ALA A 163 0.36 2.14 4.21
C ALA A 163 -0.63 1.91 3.04
N SER A 164 -0.32 1.02 2.10
CA SER A 164 -1.14 0.73 0.90
C SER A 164 -1.36 1.92 -0.05
N LEU A 165 -0.40 2.87 -0.11
CA LEU A 165 -0.42 4.10 -0.94
C LEU A 165 0.63 4.10 -2.05
N SER A 166 0.93 2.95 -2.64
CA SER A 166 1.93 2.89 -3.73
C SER A 166 1.51 3.68 -4.96
N ARG A 167 2.51 4.21 -5.69
CA ARG A 167 2.32 4.88 -6.98
C ARG A 167 1.89 3.82 -8.00
N THR A 168 0.74 3.99 -8.66
CA THR A 168 0.24 3.03 -9.67
C THR A 168 1.18 2.89 -10.86
N GLU A 169 2.02 3.89 -11.15
CA GLU A 169 2.85 3.91 -12.36
C GLU A 169 4.37 3.69 -12.15
N ASP A 170 4.93 3.95 -10.97
CA ASP A 170 6.41 3.87 -10.76
C ASP A 170 6.91 2.53 -10.17
N PHE A 171 6.03 1.66 -9.68
CA PHE A 171 6.37 0.26 -9.40
C PHE A 171 5.14 -0.61 -9.71
N PRO A 172 5.02 -1.17 -10.93
CA PRO A 172 4.00 -2.17 -11.18
C PRO A 172 4.21 -3.28 -10.15
N MET A 173 3.13 -3.72 -9.51
CA MET A 173 3.13 -4.96 -8.74
C MET A 173 3.80 -6.04 -9.61
N THR A 174 5.05 -6.36 -9.28
CA THR A 174 5.84 -7.28 -10.10
C THR A 174 5.32 -8.70 -9.90
N ASP A 175 5.56 -9.55 -10.87
CA ASP A 175 5.10 -10.95 -10.79
C ASP A 175 5.71 -11.67 -9.60
N GLN A 176 6.96 -11.33 -9.25
CA GLN A 176 7.62 -11.85 -8.05
C GLN A 176 6.90 -11.40 -6.78
N MET A 177 6.59 -10.12 -6.64
CA MET A 177 5.91 -9.61 -5.44
C MET A 177 4.49 -10.18 -5.27
N LEU A 178 3.75 -10.30 -6.37
CA LEU A 178 2.42 -10.90 -6.35
C LEU A 178 2.50 -12.38 -6.00
N PHE A 179 3.53 -13.07 -6.49
CA PHE A 179 3.82 -14.46 -6.16
C PHE A 179 4.25 -14.65 -4.69
N ASP A 180 5.05 -13.74 -4.14
CA ASP A 180 5.43 -13.75 -2.72
C ASP A 180 4.18 -13.60 -1.83
N LEU A 181 3.26 -12.70 -2.18
CA LEU A 181 1.96 -12.58 -1.50
C LEU A 181 1.11 -13.85 -1.63
N ALA A 182 1.15 -14.55 -2.77
CA ALA A 182 0.49 -15.84 -2.92
C ALA A 182 1.13 -16.90 -2.01
N CYS A 183 2.47 -16.90 -1.88
CA CYS A 183 3.20 -17.77 -0.95
C CYS A 183 2.81 -17.52 0.51
N GLU A 184 2.69 -16.26 0.93
CA GLU A 184 2.24 -15.92 2.28
C GLU A 184 0.82 -16.42 2.56
N ALA A 185 -0.09 -16.26 1.59
CA ALA A 185 -1.46 -16.74 1.71
C ALA A 185 -1.51 -18.27 1.82
N MET A 186 -0.66 -18.98 1.08
CA MET A 186 -0.54 -20.44 1.10
C MET A 186 -0.28 -20.99 2.51
N LEU A 187 0.54 -20.29 3.31
CA LEU A 187 0.86 -20.70 4.68
C LEU A 187 -0.37 -20.72 5.61
N ARG A 188 -1.45 -20.04 5.23
CA ARG A 188 -2.72 -19.96 5.98
C ARG A 188 -3.75 -20.99 5.50
N ALA A 189 -3.42 -21.80 4.50
CA ALA A 189 -4.33 -22.79 3.92
C ALA A 189 -4.80 -23.85 4.94
N TYR A 190 -6.09 -24.14 4.90
CA TYR A 190 -6.68 -25.27 5.61
C TYR A 190 -6.77 -26.48 4.67
N ALA A 191 -5.72 -27.31 4.66
CA ALA A 191 -5.63 -28.47 3.77
C ALA A 191 -5.29 -29.78 4.52
N PRO A 192 -6.10 -30.21 5.51
CA PRO A 192 -5.79 -31.40 6.30
C PRO A 192 -5.96 -32.72 5.54
N TYR A 193 -6.70 -32.76 4.43
CA TYR A 193 -6.99 -33.98 3.68
C TYR A 193 -5.95 -34.21 2.58
N SER A 194 -5.73 -33.25 1.68
CA SER A 194 -4.74 -33.41 0.60
C SER A 194 -3.31 -33.20 1.07
N LYS A 195 -3.10 -32.43 2.15
CA LYS A 195 -1.79 -31.87 2.56
C LYS A 195 -1.15 -30.97 1.51
N PHE A 196 -1.91 -30.57 0.49
CA PHE A 196 -1.45 -29.70 -0.58
C PHE A 196 -2.00 -28.29 -0.37
N GLN A 197 -1.16 -27.43 0.19
CA GLN A 197 -1.50 -26.02 0.42
C GLN A 197 -1.30 -25.22 -0.87
N VAL A 198 -2.26 -24.36 -1.17
CA VAL A 198 -2.27 -23.44 -2.29
C VAL A 198 -2.65 -22.06 -1.78
N GLY A 199 -1.90 -21.04 -2.20
CA GLY A 199 -2.22 -19.64 -1.98
C GLY A 199 -2.38 -18.91 -3.31
N ALA A 200 -3.19 -17.86 -3.31
CA ALA A 200 -3.39 -17.02 -4.46
C ALA A 200 -3.43 -15.54 -4.05
N CYS A 201 -3.00 -14.66 -4.96
CA CYS A 201 -3.11 -13.22 -4.79
C CYS A 201 -3.57 -12.56 -6.10
N LEU A 202 -4.68 -11.84 -6.05
CA LEU A 202 -5.21 -11.06 -7.17
C LEU A 202 -4.62 -9.65 -7.16
N LEU A 203 -4.43 -9.09 -8.34
CA LEU A 203 -4.11 -7.68 -8.57
C LEU A 203 -5.24 -7.03 -9.35
N THR A 204 -5.79 -5.94 -8.82
CA THR A 204 -6.76 -5.10 -9.51
C THR A 204 -6.08 -4.03 -10.38
N ARG A 205 -6.84 -3.42 -11.28
CA ARG A 205 -6.35 -2.32 -12.12
C ARG A 205 -5.96 -1.06 -11.33
N ASP A 206 -6.58 -0.84 -10.17
CA ASP A 206 -6.28 0.27 -9.25
C ASP A 206 -5.12 -0.05 -8.27
N GLY A 207 -4.45 -1.20 -8.44
CA GLY A 207 -3.25 -1.55 -7.68
C GLY A 207 -3.50 -2.27 -6.36
N ARG A 208 -4.76 -2.48 -5.95
CA ARG A 208 -5.10 -3.27 -4.76
C ARG A 208 -4.81 -4.76 -4.97
N THR A 209 -4.49 -5.44 -3.87
CA THR A 209 -4.25 -6.88 -3.88
C THR A 209 -5.15 -7.64 -2.92
N PHE A 210 -5.59 -8.83 -3.31
CA PHE A 210 -6.47 -9.67 -2.49
C PHE A 210 -5.94 -11.09 -2.40
N GLN A 211 -5.63 -11.54 -1.20
CA GLN A 211 -5.10 -12.87 -0.92
C GLN A 211 -6.23 -13.88 -0.67
N GLY A 212 -5.97 -15.14 -1.01
CA GLY A 212 -6.81 -16.29 -0.72
C GLY A 212 -5.98 -17.56 -0.59
N CYS A 213 -6.52 -18.58 0.09
CA CYS A 213 -5.89 -19.89 0.22
C CYS A 213 -6.94 -20.99 0.10
N ASN A 214 -6.53 -22.21 -0.21
CA ASN A 214 -7.48 -23.31 -0.29
C ASN A 214 -8.00 -23.68 1.11
N ILE A 215 -9.30 -23.94 1.19
CA ILE A 215 -10.00 -24.36 2.39
C ILE A 215 -10.75 -25.63 2.06
N GLU A 216 -10.23 -26.75 2.54
CA GLU A 216 -10.83 -28.05 2.34
C GLU A 216 -11.97 -28.32 3.31
N ASN A 217 -12.79 -29.30 2.95
CA ASN A 217 -13.91 -29.74 3.77
C ASN A 217 -14.03 -31.26 3.73
N ALA A 218 -14.56 -31.87 4.81
CA ALA A 218 -14.85 -33.31 4.86
C ALA A 218 -15.76 -33.76 3.71
N SER A 219 -16.73 -32.91 3.33
CA SER A 219 -17.46 -33.05 2.08
C SER A 219 -16.65 -32.41 0.96
N TYR A 220 -15.90 -33.21 0.20
CA TYR A 220 -14.88 -32.70 -0.72
C TYR A 220 -15.41 -31.70 -1.76
N GLY A 221 -16.67 -31.85 -2.18
CA GLY A 221 -17.33 -30.91 -3.10
C GLY A 221 -17.51 -29.49 -2.54
N ALA A 222 -17.44 -29.30 -1.22
CA ALA A 222 -17.49 -28.00 -0.58
C ALA A 222 -16.11 -27.31 -0.48
N THR A 223 -15.04 -27.93 -0.99
CA THR A 223 -13.70 -27.34 -1.00
C THR A 223 -13.65 -26.11 -1.91
N ILE A 224 -13.10 -25.01 -1.39
CA ILE A 224 -12.81 -23.81 -2.16
C ILE A 224 -11.32 -23.71 -2.45
N CYS A 225 -11.00 -23.42 -3.71
CA CYS A 225 -9.61 -23.22 -4.15
C CYS A 225 -9.12 -21.82 -3.77
N ALA A 226 -7.81 -21.62 -3.73
CA ALA A 226 -7.20 -20.37 -3.29
C ALA A 226 -7.63 -19.16 -4.15
N GLU A 227 -7.72 -19.35 -5.45
CA GLU A 227 -8.11 -18.34 -6.44
C GLU A 227 -9.55 -17.89 -6.20
N ARG A 228 -10.46 -18.85 -5.98
CA ARG A 228 -11.87 -18.56 -5.68
C ARG A 228 -12.03 -17.85 -4.33
N ALA A 229 -11.25 -18.25 -3.33
CA ALA A 229 -11.23 -17.56 -2.04
C ALA A 229 -10.74 -16.10 -2.19
N ALA A 230 -9.68 -15.87 -2.98
CA ALA A 230 -9.17 -14.53 -3.27
C ALA A 230 -10.22 -13.67 -3.98
N ILE A 231 -10.93 -14.23 -4.97
CA ILE A 231 -12.03 -13.54 -5.67
C ILE A 231 -13.15 -13.19 -4.69
N SER A 232 -13.58 -14.13 -3.84
CA SER A 232 -14.61 -13.86 -2.83
C SER A 232 -14.22 -12.70 -1.93
N ASN A 233 -12.97 -12.68 -1.42
CA ASN A 233 -12.46 -11.59 -0.60
C ASN A 233 -12.49 -10.25 -1.35
N ALA A 234 -12.01 -10.23 -2.60
CA ALA A 234 -11.99 -9.03 -3.44
C ALA A 234 -13.40 -8.47 -3.69
N LEU A 235 -14.35 -9.33 -4.06
CA LEU A 235 -15.73 -8.92 -4.34
C LEU A 235 -16.41 -8.35 -3.09
N THR A 236 -16.18 -8.95 -1.91
CA THR A 236 -16.72 -8.42 -0.64
C THR A 236 -16.13 -7.07 -0.26
N ALA A 237 -14.94 -6.73 -0.78
CA ALA A 237 -14.29 -5.44 -0.63
C ALA A 237 -14.60 -4.46 -1.79
N GLY A 238 -15.57 -4.79 -2.66
CA GLY A 238 -16.00 -3.93 -3.76
C GLY A 238 -15.06 -3.90 -4.97
N ALA A 239 -14.09 -4.83 -5.07
CA ALA A 239 -13.22 -4.97 -6.22
C ALA A 239 -13.72 -6.08 -7.15
N ASN A 240 -13.93 -5.78 -8.44
CA ASN A 240 -14.54 -6.70 -9.41
C ASN A 240 -13.83 -6.75 -10.78
N HIS A 241 -12.65 -6.13 -10.91
CA HIS A 241 -11.89 -6.11 -12.15
C HIS A 241 -10.40 -6.35 -11.88
N PHE A 242 -9.85 -7.43 -12.45
CA PHE A 242 -8.53 -7.95 -12.11
C PHE A 242 -7.64 -8.06 -13.34
N VAL A 243 -6.36 -7.69 -13.18
CA VAL A 243 -5.36 -7.66 -14.26
C VAL A 243 -4.32 -8.77 -14.12
N ALA A 244 -4.15 -9.34 -12.92
CA ALA A 244 -3.28 -10.49 -12.71
C ALA A 244 -3.74 -11.33 -11.52
N VAL A 245 -3.32 -12.60 -11.51
CA VAL A 245 -3.39 -13.49 -10.35
C VAL A 245 -2.06 -14.25 -10.23
N ALA A 246 -1.52 -14.34 -9.02
CA ALA A 246 -0.44 -15.27 -8.71
C ALA A 246 -0.93 -16.44 -7.88
N ILE A 247 -0.39 -17.64 -8.10
CA ILE A 247 -0.82 -18.90 -7.50
C ILE A 247 0.42 -19.71 -7.10
N ALA A 248 0.55 -19.99 -5.81
CA ALA A 248 1.68 -20.71 -5.22
C ALA A 248 1.22 -22.05 -4.63
N GLY A 249 1.94 -23.13 -4.94
CA GLY A 249 1.73 -24.46 -4.36
C GLY A 249 2.89 -24.92 -3.46
N SER A 250 2.58 -25.63 -2.38
CA SER A 250 3.54 -26.01 -1.32
C SER A 250 4.54 -27.11 -1.70
N GLY A 251 4.21 -27.97 -2.68
CA GLY A 251 5.07 -29.09 -3.08
C GLY A 251 5.13 -29.34 -4.58
N ALA A 252 4.42 -28.55 -5.37
CA ALA A 252 4.42 -28.57 -6.82
C ALA A 252 3.87 -27.25 -7.35
N GLN A 253 4.21 -26.91 -8.58
CA GLN A 253 3.60 -25.78 -9.27
C GLN A 253 2.08 -25.99 -9.40
N SER A 254 1.31 -24.98 -9.01
CA SER A 254 -0.14 -25.07 -8.95
C SER A 254 -0.79 -24.24 -10.06
N TRP A 255 -1.26 -24.94 -11.09
CA TRP A 255 -2.08 -24.35 -12.14
C TRP A 255 -3.55 -24.24 -11.71
N PRO A 256 -4.29 -23.18 -12.10
CA PRO A 256 -5.68 -23.03 -11.71
C PRO A 256 -6.53 -24.15 -12.31
N CYS A 257 -7.43 -24.71 -11.51
CA CYS A 257 -8.35 -25.75 -11.97
C CYS A 257 -9.39 -25.18 -12.94
N GLY A 258 -10.12 -26.04 -13.66
CA GLY A 258 -11.11 -25.60 -14.67
C GLY A 258 -12.17 -24.65 -14.10
N ILE A 259 -12.64 -24.88 -12.87
CA ILE A 259 -13.60 -23.99 -12.21
C ILE A 259 -12.96 -22.63 -11.92
N CYS A 260 -11.74 -22.59 -11.38
CA CYS A 260 -11.05 -21.33 -11.11
C CYS A 260 -10.81 -20.52 -12.38
N ARG A 261 -10.40 -21.16 -13.47
CA ARG A 261 -10.24 -20.50 -14.78
C ARG A 261 -11.55 -19.84 -15.22
N GLN A 262 -12.66 -20.55 -15.11
CA GLN A 262 -13.98 -20.04 -15.50
C GLN A 262 -14.44 -18.88 -14.62
N VAL A 263 -14.19 -18.94 -13.30
CA VAL A 263 -14.53 -17.84 -12.38
C VAL A 263 -13.64 -16.62 -12.62
N LEU A 264 -12.33 -16.82 -12.83
CA LEU A 264 -11.41 -15.72 -13.17
C LEU A 264 -11.83 -15.03 -14.46
N ASN A 265 -12.27 -15.79 -15.47
CA ASN A 265 -12.73 -15.28 -16.76
C ASN A 265 -13.96 -14.37 -16.66
N GLU A 266 -14.78 -14.50 -15.62
CA GLU A 266 -15.93 -13.62 -15.39
C GLU A 266 -15.52 -12.18 -15.03
N PHE A 267 -14.33 -12.00 -14.43
CA PHE A 267 -13.90 -10.73 -13.83
C PHE A 267 -12.62 -10.15 -14.49
N SER A 268 -12.32 -10.59 -15.71
CA SER A 268 -11.09 -10.24 -16.43
C SER A 268 -11.31 -10.17 -17.94
N ASP A 269 -10.70 -9.16 -18.57
CA ASP A 269 -10.61 -9.07 -20.04
C ASP A 269 -9.27 -9.65 -20.58
N ASP A 270 -8.14 -9.40 -19.91
CA ASP A 270 -6.79 -9.86 -20.32
C ASP A 270 -5.88 -10.14 -19.10
N MET A 271 -6.32 -11.02 -18.20
CA MET A 271 -5.58 -11.36 -16.98
C MET A 271 -4.34 -12.20 -17.26
N ARG A 272 -3.24 -11.81 -16.60
CA ARG A 272 -2.02 -12.61 -16.48
C ARG A 272 -2.13 -13.59 -15.31
N VAL A 273 -1.65 -14.81 -15.51
CA VAL A 273 -1.67 -15.89 -14.52
C VAL A 273 -0.24 -16.30 -14.23
N ILE A 274 0.20 -16.10 -13.00
CA ILE A 274 1.54 -16.40 -12.51
C ILE A 274 1.44 -17.66 -11.64
N CYS A 275 2.09 -18.75 -12.03
CA CYS A 275 1.99 -20.04 -11.35
C CYS A 275 3.37 -20.55 -10.98
N GLY A 276 3.57 -20.92 -9.72
CA GLY A 276 4.86 -21.43 -9.26
C GLY A 276 4.74 -22.37 -8.07
N GLN A 277 5.87 -22.99 -7.74
CA GLN A 277 6.04 -23.77 -6.53
C GLN A 277 6.76 -22.93 -5.48
N TYR A 278 6.33 -23.00 -4.23
CA TYR A 278 7.00 -22.33 -3.13
C TYR A 278 8.49 -22.71 -3.05
N GLY A 279 9.36 -21.70 -3.04
CA GLY A 279 10.82 -21.86 -3.03
C GLY A 279 11.46 -22.11 -4.40
N HIS A 280 10.70 -22.01 -5.49
CA HIS A 280 11.17 -22.18 -6.87
C HIS A 280 10.67 -21.03 -7.76
N ASP A 281 11.14 -21.02 -9.02
CA ASP A 281 10.69 -20.08 -10.04
C ASP A 281 9.21 -20.28 -10.42
N PHE A 282 8.64 -19.28 -11.07
CA PHE A 282 7.26 -19.28 -11.56
C PHE A 282 7.20 -19.13 -13.08
N GLU A 283 6.06 -19.53 -13.66
CA GLU A 283 5.71 -19.30 -15.05
C GLU A 283 4.58 -18.26 -15.15
N VAL A 284 4.57 -17.51 -16.26
CA VAL A 284 3.56 -16.48 -16.53
C VAL A 284 2.90 -16.74 -17.87
N VAL A 285 1.58 -16.86 -17.88
CA VAL A 285 0.76 -17.08 -19.08
C VAL A 285 -0.47 -16.19 -19.07
N LYS A 286 -1.15 -16.02 -20.21
CA LYS A 286 -2.47 -15.37 -20.22
C LYS A 286 -3.58 -16.35 -19.83
N LEU A 287 -4.62 -15.87 -19.15
CA LEU A 287 -5.79 -16.70 -18.81
C LEU A 287 -6.45 -17.30 -20.06
N ALA A 288 -6.47 -16.56 -21.17
CA ALA A 288 -7.01 -17.03 -22.45
C ALA A 288 -6.28 -18.25 -23.03
N GLU A 289 -5.00 -18.45 -22.70
CA GLU A 289 -4.23 -19.64 -23.08
C GLU A 289 -4.65 -20.87 -22.25
N LEU A 290 -5.05 -20.64 -21.01
CA LEU A 290 -5.52 -21.68 -20.10
C LEU A 290 -7.00 -22.04 -20.31
N LEU A 291 -7.80 -21.12 -20.85
CA LEU A 291 -9.23 -21.32 -21.14
C LEU A 291 -9.59 -20.83 -22.55
N PRO A 292 -9.11 -21.51 -23.60
CA PRO A 292 -9.42 -21.10 -24.97
C PRO A 292 -10.92 -21.27 -25.27
N ARG A 293 -11.49 -20.28 -25.97
CA ARG A 293 -12.93 -20.25 -26.34
C ARG A 293 -13.85 -20.35 -25.12
N ALA A 294 -13.52 -19.61 -24.06
CA ALA A 294 -14.26 -19.60 -22.82
C ALA A 294 -15.75 -19.31 -23.02
N PHE A 295 -16.59 -19.97 -22.24
CA PHE A 295 -17.98 -19.57 -22.04
C PHE A 295 -18.00 -18.28 -21.20
N GLY A 296 -18.91 -17.35 -21.47
CA GLY A 296 -19.00 -16.10 -20.71
C GLY A 296 -20.34 -15.38 -20.88
N PRO A 297 -20.47 -14.18 -20.29
CA PRO A 297 -21.71 -13.39 -20.32
C PRO A 297 -22.22 -13.08 -21.72
N GLU A 298 -21.33 -13.00 -22.72
CA GLU A 298 -21.69 -12.71 -24.11
C GLU A 298 -22.62 -13.78 -24.71
N GLN A 299 -22.37 -15.05 -24.41
CA GLN A 299 -23.18 -16.17 -24.90
C GLN A 299 -24.55 -16.26 -24.22
N LEU A 300 -24.76 -15.58 -23.09
CA LEU A 300 -26.05 -15.52 -22.39
C LEU A 300 -26.98 -14.40 -22.91
N LYS A 301 -26.45 -13.43 -23.66
CA LYS A 301 -27.22 -12.27 -24.17
C LYS A 301 -28.13 -12.60 -25.36
N GLY A 302 -28.09 -13.82 -25.90
CA GLY A 302 -28.80 -14.22 -27.12
C GLY A 302 -30.17 -14.90 -26.94
N GLY A 303 -30.87 -14.69 -25.82
CA GLY A 303 -32.13 -15.38 -25.50
C GLY A 303 -33.41 -14.54 -25.54
N SER A 304 -33.36 -13.27 -25.93
CA SER A 304 -34.53 -12.36 -25.84
C SER A 304 -34.95 -11.73 -27.16
N ASP A 305 -34.90 -12.49 -28.26
CA ASP A 305 -35.61 -12.16 -29.50
C ASP A 305 -36.32 -13.43 -30.00
N GLY A 306 -37.51 -13.71 -29.46
CA GLY A 306 -38.45 -14.68 -30.03
C GLY A 306 -39.13 -15.62 -29.05
N GLU A 307 -40.15 -15.12 -28.33
CA GLU A 307 -41.45 -15.77 -28.10
C GLU A 307 -42.53 -14.68 -28.00
#